data_AF-A0ABD1EDX0-F1
#
_entry.id   AF-A0ABD1EDX0-F1
#
_cell.length_a   1.000
_cell.length_b   1.000
_cell.length_c   1.000
_cell.angle_alpha   90.00
_cell.angle_beta   90.00
_cell.angle_gamma   90.00
#
_symmetry.space_group_name_H-M   'P 1'
#
loop_
_entity.id
_entity.type
_entity.pdbx_description
1 polymer ?
#
loop_
_entity_poly.entity_id
_entity_poly.type
_entity_poly.pdbx_seq_one_letter_code
_entity_poly.pdbx_strand_id
1 'polypeptide(L)'
;MDYVQNPSPAYVTAQTGRVLATRISGPGYGLVVRCPYAIQDVVTPIPGVVKGGTKVMPRNYIRKTNKNSWTQENMRNAINAILKENKSIRKVGREYGIPESTIRKRINQKQTQPGNLGRNAVFSQEQEAELVEYIINMSQTYFGITQMQLRKIAFDFAELKK
;
A
#
# COMPACT_ATOMS: atom_id res chain seq x y z
N MET A 1 -19.05 -47.80 -3.55
CA MET A 1 -19.85 -47.09 -2.51
C MET A 1 -19.50 -47.83 -1.25
N ASP A 2 -18.34 -47.50 -0.68
CA ASP A 2 -17.68 -48.33 0.32
C ASP A 2 -17.23 -47.40 1.45
N TYR A 3 -18.07 -47.34 2.48
CA TYR A 3 -17.84 -46.62 3.72
C TYR A 3 -16.71 -47.32 4.50
N VAL A 4 -15.52 -46.73 4.52
CA VAL A 4 -14.46 -47.18 5.44
C VAL A 4 -14.64 -46.45 6.77
N GLN A 5 -14.98 -47.22 7.80
CA GLN A 5 -15.11 -46.80 9.20
C GLN A 5 -13.84 -46.13 9.72
N ASN A 6 -13.95 -44.86 10.12
CA ASN A 6 -12.97 -44.21 10.98
C ASN A 6 -13.11 -44.76 12.42
N PRO A 7 -12.05 -45.24 13.08
CA PRO A 7 -12.16 -45.72 14.46
C PRO A 7 -12.38 -44.56 15.44
N SER A 8 -13.35 -44.76 16.35
CA SER A 8 -13.76 -43.88 17.44
C SER A 8 -12.57 -43.42 18.31
N PRO A 9 -12.48 -42.13 18.71
CA PRO A 9 -11.44 -41.67 19.62
C PRO A 9 -11.66 -42.26 21.02
N ALA A 10 -10.63 -42.93 21.54
CA ALA A 10 -10.62 -43.46 22.90
C ALA A 10 -10.64 -42.31 23.91
N TYR A 11 -11.60 -42.36 24.84
CA TYR A 11 -11.73 -41.43 25.95
C TYR A 11 -10.56 -41.63 26.93
N VAL A 12 -9.80 -40.57 27.23
CA VAL A 12 -8.83 -40.57 28.33
C VAL A 12 -9.54 -40.09 29.60
N THR A 13 -9.64 -40.99 30.56
CA THR A 13 -10.23 -40.79 31.89
C THR A 13 -9.41 -39.81 32.74
N ALA A 14 -10.08 -38.84 33.34
CA ALA A 14 -9.50 -37.90 34.30
C ALA A 14 -8.94 -38.63 35.53
N GLN A 15 -7.67 -38.38 35.86
CA GLN A 15 -7.11 -38.68 37.18
C GLN A 15 -6.99 -37.39 37.99
N THR A 16 -7.79 -37.38 39.04
CA THR A 16 -7.83 -36.46 40.18
C THR A 16 -6.45 -36.16 40.78
N GLY A 17 -6.17 -34.89 41.09
CA GLY A 17 -4.98 -34.55 41.89
C GLY A 17 -4.88 -33.08 42.32
N ARG A 18 -5.37 -32.79 43.53
CA ARG A 18 -4.95 -31.73 44.49
C ARG A 18 -4.76 -30.29 43.99
N VAL A 19 -5.70 -29.43 44.37
CA VAL A 19 -5.53 -27.97 44.44
C VAL A 19 -4.82 -27.61 45.75
N LEU A 20 -3.61 -27.06 45.69
CA LEU A 20 -3.00 -26.36 46.82
C LEU A 20 -3.43 -24.89 46.75
N ALA A 21 -4.37 -24.50 47.61
CA ALA A 21 -4.79 -23.11 47.73
C ALA A 21 -3.70 -22.31 48.46
N THR A 22 -3.01 -21.41 47.75
CA THR A 22 -2.19 -20.38 48.40
C THR A 22 -3.08 -19.24 48.83
N ARG A 23 -3.00 -18.94 50.14
CA ARG A 23 -3.73 -17.87 50.82
C ARG A 23 -3.08 -16.54 50.46
N ILE A 24 -3.69 -15.75 49.58
CA ILE A 24 -3.33 -14.34 49.41
C ILE A 24 -4.28 -13.53 50.29
N SER A 25 -3.76 -13.04 51.41
CA SER A 25 -4.42 -12.05 52.26
C SER A 25 -4.14 -10.65 51.70
N GLY A 26 -5.19 -9.96 51.23
CA GLY A 26 -5.14 -8.55 50.84
C GLY A 26 -6.56 -8.02 50.63
N PRO A 27 -6.87 -6.77 51.02
CA PRO A 27 -8.21 -6.23 50.92
C PRO A 27 -8.52 -5.87 49.47
N GLY A 28 -9.62 -6.42 48.96
CA GLY A 28 -10.01 -6.31 47.56
C GLY A 28 -9.85 -7.67 46.88
N TYR A 29 -10.98 -8.16 46.37
CA TYR A 29 -11.14 -9.35 45.51
C TYR A 29 -11.20 -10.71 46.22
N GLY A 30 -12.43 -11.24 46.34
CA GLY A 30 -12.71 -12.65 46.10
C GLY A 30 -13.39 -13.45 47.21
N LEU A 31 -14.70 -13.27 47.37
CA LEU A 31 -15.58 -14.27 47.99
C LEU A 31 -16.74 -14.51 47.03
N VAL A 32 -16.76 -15.66 46.37
CA VAL A 32 -17.94 -16.11 45.62
C VAL A 32 -18.25 -17.52 46.09
N VAL A 33 -19.17 -17.62 47.05
CA VAL A 33 -19.81 -18.89 47.37
C VAL A 33 -21.08 -18.99 46.53
N ARG A 34 -21.10 -20.01 45.67
CA ARG A 34 -22.22 -20.66 44.97
C ARG A 34 -23.63 -20.06 45.14
N CYS A 35 -24.24 -19.70 44.03
CA CYS A 35 -25.69 -19.95 43.86
C CYS A 35 -25.87 -21.34 43.23
N PRO A 36 -26.62 -22.25 43.89
CA PRO A 36 -27.00 -23.54 43.35
C PRO A 36 -28.25 -23.37 42.47
N TYR A 37 -28.37 -24.17 41.40
CA TYR A 37 -29.57 -24.32 40.55
C TYR A 37 -29.80 -23.32 39.40
N ALA A 38 -29.50 -23.81 38.20
CA ALA A 38 -30.25 -23.70 36.94
C ALA A 38 -31.04 -22.41 36.63
N ILE A 39 -30.50 -21.58 35.73
CA ILE A 39 -31.26 -21.00 34.62
C ILE A 39 -30.39 -21.16 33.37
N GLN A 40 -30.97 -21.68 32.30
CA GLN A 40 -30.33 -21.77 31.00
C GLN A 40 -30.09 -20.35 30.49
N ASP A 41 -28.87 -19.83 30.61
CA ASP A 41 -28.47 -18.65 29.86
C ASP A 41 -28.24 -19.07 28.41
N VAL A 42 -29.35 -19.23 27.67
CA VAL A 42 -29.30 -19.16 26.21
C VAL A 42 -28.85 -17.74 25.91
N VAL A 43 -27.54 -17.55 25.68
CA VAL A 43 -27.04 -16.34 25.04
C VAL A 43 -27.57 -16.37 23.62
N THR A 44 -28.83 -16.01 23.43
CA THR A 44 -29.35 -15.68 22.11
C THR A 44 -28.55 -14.47 21.64
N PRO A 45 -27.84 -14.54 20.51
CA PRO A 45 -27.19 -13.37 19.95
C PRO A 45 -28.26 -12.30 19.78
N ILE A 46 -28.09 -11.13 20.41
CA ILE A 46 -29.00 -9.99 20.23
C ILE A 46 -29.08 -9.74 18.72
N PRO A 47 -30.27 -9.89 18.09
CA PRO A 47 -30.41 -9.57 16.68
C PRO A 47 -30.20 -8.05 16.53
N GLY A 48 -29.05 -7.67 15.99
CA GLY A 48 -28.71 -6.27 15.75
C GLY A 48 -27.27 -5.85 16.08
N VAL A 49 -26.46 -6.68 16.75
CA VAL A 49 -25.04 -6.35 16.96
C VAL A 49 -24.23 -6.73 15.72
N VAL A 50 -24.25 -5.85 14.71
CA VAL A 50 -23.28 -5.87 13.61
C VAL A 50 -21.89 -5.70 14.22
N LYS A 51 -21.03 -6.72 14.09
CA LYS A 51 -19.61 -6.62 14.43
C LYS A 51 -19.06 -5.38 13.73
N GLY A 52 -18.75 -4.33 14.50
CA GLY A 52 -18.16 -3.11 13.97
C GLY A 52 -16.89 -3.50 13.22
N GLY A 53 -16.89 -3.29 11.90
CA GLY A 53 -15.76 -3.62 11.04
C GLY A 53 -14.54 -2.87 11.55
N THR A 54 -13.54 -3.60 12.05
CA THR A 54 -12.25 -3.01 12.39
C THR A 54 -11.71 -2.35 11.12
N LYS A 55 -11.49 -1.04 11.16
CA LYS A 55 -10.90 -0.28 10.05
C LYS A 55 -9.49 -0.79 9.78
N VAL A 56 -9.37 -1.78 8.89
CA VAL A 56 -8.08 -2.33 8.48
C VAL A 56 -7.32 -1.23 7.74
N MET A 57 -6.13 -0.88 8.23
CA MET A 57 -5.28 0.08 7.52
C MET A 57 -4.89 -0.51 6.16
N PRO A 58 -5.12 0.21 5.04
CA PRO A 58 -4.75 -0.30 3.73
C PRO A 58 -3.22 -0.37 3.61
N ARG A 59 -2.70 -1.58 3.33
CA ARG A 59 -1.26 -1.83 3.12
C ARG A 59 -0.73 -1.14 1.87
N ASN A 60 -1.58 -0.99 0.84
CA ASN A 60 -1.27 -0.28 -0.39
C ASN A 60 -2.09 1.00 -0.47
N TYR A 61 -1.43 2.13 -0.72
CA TYR A 61 -2.08 3.43 -0.83
C TYR A 61 -2.76 3.57 -2.20
N ILE A 62 -4.08 3.73 -2.20
CA ILE A 62 -4.83 4.10 -3.41
C ILE A 62 -4.84 5.62 -3.53
N ARG A 63 -4.33 6.12 -4.65
CA ARG A 63 -4.31 7.55 -4.95
C ARG A 63 -5.73 8.09 -5.09
N LYS A 64 -6.00 9.21 -4.41
CA LYS A 64 -7.32 9.86 -4.40
C LYS A 64 -7.59 10.82 -5.57
N THR A 65 -6.54 11.24 -6.29
CA THR A 65 -6.62 12.29 -7.31
C THR A 65 -6.39 11.74 -8.72
N ASN A 66 -7.26 12.12 -9.65
CA ASN A 66 -7.16 11.79 -11.08
C ASN A 66 -6.30 12.81 -11.86
N LYS A 67 -5.26 13.38 -11.23
CA LYS A 67 -4.37 14.32 -11.91
C LYS A 67 -3.57 13.59 -12.99
N ASN A 68 -3.44 14.22 -14.16
CA ASN A 68 -2.67 13.69 -15.30
C ASN A 68 -3.22 12.35 -15.84
N SER A 69 -4.54 12.15 -15.78
CA SER A 69 -5.22 10.93 -16.27
C SER A 69 -5.36 10.84 -17.80
N TRP A 70 -4.88 11.85 -18.54
CA TRP A 70 -4.94 11.90 -20.00
C TRP A 70 -3.75 11.17 -20.63
N THR A 71 -3.97 10.57 -21.79
CA THR A 71 -2.90 9.92 -22.56
C THR A 71 -2.15 10.94 -23.41
N GLN A 72 -0.87 10.67 -23.66
CA GLN A 72 -0.03 11.49 -24.53
C GLN A 72 -0.65 11.65 -25.93
N GLU A 73 -1.28 10.60 -26.44
CA GLU A 73 -1.97 10.61 -27.73
C GLU A 73 -3.16 11.56 -27.74
N ASN A 74 -4.00 11.54 -26.70
CA ASN A 74 -5.10 12.49 -26.57
C ASN A 74 -4.60 13.94 -26.53
N MET A 75 -3.47 14.20 -25.88
CA MET A 75 -2.85 15.53 -25.85
C MET A 75 -2.34 15.96 -27.24
N ARG A 76 -1.69 15.05 -27.99
CA ARG A 76 -1.25 15.31 -29.38
C ARG A 76 -2.43 15.64 -30.28
N ASN A 77 -3.48 14.84 -30.22
CA ASN A 77 -4.69 15.01 -31.02
C ASN A 77 -5.41 16.31 -30.67
N ALA A 78 -5.50 16.64 -29.39
CA ALA A 78 -6.06 17.90 -28.92
C ALA A 78 -5.29 19.12 -29.47
N ILE A 79 -3.95 19.10 -29.42
CA ILE A 79 -3.13 20.19 -29.96
C ILE A 79 -3.29 20.30 -31.49
N ASN A 80 -3.30 19.17 -32.20
CA ASN A 80 -3.52 19.14 -33.65
C ASN A 80 -4.89 19.72 -34.04
N ALA A 81 -5.95 19.37 -33.31
CA ALA A 81 -7.29 19.89 -33.53
C ALA A 81 -7.38 21.42 -33.33
N ILE A 82 -6.60 21.97 -32.38
CA ILE A 82 -6.54 23.41 -32.16
C ILE A 82 -5.77 24.11 -33.29
N LEU A 83 -4.61 23.58 -33.68
CA LEU A 83 -3.73 24.22 -34.65
C LEU A 83 -4.18 24.05 -36.10
N LYS A 84 -4.69 22.87 -36.47
CA LYS A 84 -5.08 22.56 -37.86
C LYS A 84 -6.55 22.91 -38.13
N GLU A 85 -7.44 22.59 -37.20
CA GLU A 85 -8.88 22.73 -37.39
C GLU A 85 -9.43 24.03 -36.76
N ASN A 86 -8.58 24.83 -36.11
CA ASN A 86 -8.95 26.07 -35.40
C ASN A 86 -10.10 25.88 -34.40
N LYS A 87 -10.21 24.69 -33.79
CA LYS A 87 -11.22 24.43 -32.76
C LYS A 87 -10.89 25.18 -31.47
N SER A 88 -11.92 25.63 -30.76
CA SER A 88 -11.74 26.30 -29.47
C SER A 88 -11.22 25.34 -28.39
N ILE A 89 -10.31 25.82 -27.54
CA ILE A 89 -9.65 25.02 -26.49
C ILE A 89 -10.66 24.32 -25.58
N ARG A 90 -11.76 25.02 -25.24
CA ARG A 90 -12.83 24.46 -24.40
C ARG A 90 -13.60 23.33 -25.08
N LYS A 91 -13.83 23.43 -26.39
CA LYS A 91 -14.51 22.37 -27.16
C LYS A 91 -13.63 21.12 -27.19
N VAL A 92 -12.36 21.30 -27.52
CA VAL A 92 -11.35 20.22 -27.55
C VAL A 92 -11.20 19.56 -26.19
N GLY A 93 -11.19 20.33 -25.10
CA GLY A 93 -11.14 19.77 -23.74
C GLY A 93 -12.30 18.82 -23.42
N ARG A 94 -13.51 19.12 -23.92
CA ARG A 94 -14.68 18.22 -23.77
C ARG A 94 -14.58 16.99 -24.66
N GLU A 95 -14.10 17.13 -25.90
CA GLU A 95 -13.95 16.03 -26.85
C GLU A 95 -12.92 14.99 -26.36
N TYR A 96 -11.77 15.43 -25.86
CA TYR A 96 -10.66 14.55 -25.46
C TYR A 96 -10.61 14.25 -23.95
N GLY A 97 -11.54 14.81 -23.15
CA GLY A 97 -11.57 14.62 -21.70
C GLY A 97 -10.40 15.28 -20.96
N ILE A 98 -9.83 16.35 -21.49
CA ILE A 98 -8.68 17.06 -20.92
C ILE A 98 -9.14 18.43 -20.40
N PRO A 99 -8.82 18.80 -19.14
CA PRO A 99 -9.16 20.12 -18.64
C PRO A 99 -8.53 21.24 -19.49
N GLU A 100 -9.32 22.27 -19.80
CA GLU A 100 -8.90 23.41 -20.64
C GLU A 100 -7.58 24.06 -20.16
N SER A 101 -7.47 24.26 -18.84
CA SER A 101 -6.28 24.85 -18.21
C SER A 101 -5.02 24.02 -18.47
N THR A 102 -5.16 22.70 -18.58
CA THR A 102 -4.04 21.79 -18.86
C THR A 102 -3.60 21.95 -20.31
N ILE A 103 -4.53 21.97 -21.26
CA ILE A 103 -4.22 22.15 -22.67
C ILE A 103 -3.51 23.50 -22.88
N ARG A 104 -4.06 24.59 -22.32
CA ARG A 104 -3.48 25.93 -22.42
C ARG A 104 -2.05 25.97 -21.87
N LYS A 105 -1.83 25.40 -20.68
CA LYS A 105 -0.48 25.32 -20.08
C LYS A 105 0.50 24.57 -20.98
N ARG A 106 0.08 23.45 -21.57
CA ARG A 106 0.92 22.60 -22.43
C ARG A 106 1.27 23.28 -23.75
N ILE A 107 0.33 24.01 -24.34
CA ILE A 107 0.59 24.84 -25.54
C ILE A 107 1.65 25.91 -25.22
N ASN A 108 1.49 26.64 -24.11
CA ASN A 108 2.46 27.67 -23.71
C ASN A 108 3.86 27.09 -23.43
N GLN A 109 3.91 25.92 -22.80
CA GLN A 109 5.16 25.21 -22.51
C GLN A 109 5.74 24.46 -23.72
N LYS A 110 5.01 24.38 -24.84
CA LYS A 110 5.34 23.55 -26.03
C LYS A 110 5.66 22.09 -25.67
N GLN A 111 5.02 21.57 -24.62
CA GLN A 111 5.23 20.21 -24.13
C GLN A 111 3.99 19.37 -24.36
N THR A 112 4.13 18.26 -25.08
CA THR A 112 3.02 17.33 -25.30
C THR A 112 3.05 16.13 -24.35
N GLN A 113 4.22 15.88 -23.75
CA GLN A 113 4.43 14.72 -22.91
C GLN A 113 3.74 14.89 -21.54
N PRO A 114 3.15 13.82 -20.99
CA PRO A 114 2.78 13.80 -19.58
C PRO A 114 4.07 13.94 -18.75
N GLY A 115 4.18 15.06 -18.04
CA GLY A 115 5.30 15.29 -17.13
C GLY A 115 5.19 14.42 -15.88
N ASN A 116 6.33 14.11 -15.26
CA ASN A 116 6.32 13.49 -13.95
C ASN A 116 5.67 14.43 -12.93
N LEU A 117 4.77 13.89 -12.09
CA LEU A 117 4.09 14.70 -11.07
C LEU A 117 4.97 14.98 -9.86
N GLY A 118 6.05 14.20 -9.71
CA GLY A 118 7.03 14.32 -8.64
C GLY A 118 8.15 15.31 -8.96
N ARG A 119 9.19 15.25 -8.14
CA ARG A 119 10.43 16.00 -8.35
C ARG A 119 11.11 15.52 -9.64
N ASN A 120 11.73 16.43 -10.37
CA ASN A 120 12.52 16.07 -11.53
C ASN A 120 13.77 15.29 -11.10
N ALA A 121 14.24 14.40 -11.97
CA ALA A 121 15.49 13.69 -11.77
C ALA A 121 16.66 14.68 -11.71
N VAL A 122 17.65 14.38 -10.86
CA VAL A 122 18.86 15.21 -10.70
C VAL A 122 19.84 14.94 -11.84
N PHE A 123 19.98 13.67 -12.22
CA PHE A 123 20.87 13.23 -13.29
C PHE A 123 20.12 13.08 -14.61
N SER A 124 20.85 13.18 -15.72
CA SER A 124 20.32 12.77 -17.03
C SER A 124 20.21 11.25 -17.11
N GLN A 125 19.40 10.75 -18.03
CA GLN A 125 19.21 9.30 -18.19
C GLN A 125 20.52 8.57 -18.55
N GLU A 126 21.40 9.23 -19.30
CA GLU A 126 22.73 8.71 -19.64
C GLU A 126 23.63 8.62 -18.41
N GLN A 127 23.65 9.66 -17.58
CA GLN A 127 24.41 9.69 -16.32
C GLN A 127 23.91 8.63 -15.32
N GLU A 128 22.59 8.42 -15.24
CA GLU A 128 22.02 7.36 -14.40
C GLU A 128 22.46 5.98 -14.89
N ALA A 129 22.52 5.77 -16.20
CA ALA A 129 22.98 4.50 -16.78
C ALA A 129 24.45 4.22 -16.44
N GLU A 130 25.33 5.22 -16.62
CA GLU A 130 26.76 5.12 -16.26
C GLU A 130 26.93 4.78 -14.77
N LEU A 131 26.19 5.46 -13.90
CA LEU A 131 26.27 5.26 -12.45
C LEU A 131 25.75 3.88 -12.04
N VAL A 132 24.66 3.41 -12.67
CA VAL A 132 24.09 2.08 -12.41
C VAL A 132 25.04 0.98 -12.84
N GLU A 133 25.62 1.08 -14.04
CA GLU A 133 26.62 0.12 -14.53
C GLU A 133 27.81 0.02 -13.58
N TYR A 134 28.33 1.17 -13.15
CA TYR A 134 29.45 1.22 -12.19
C TYR A 134 29.12 0.55 -10.85
N ILE A 135 27.93 0.82 -10.30
CA ILE A 135 27.47 0.20 -9.04
C ILE A 135 27.31 -1.31 -9.21
N ILE A 136 26.73 -1.78 -10.31
CA ILE A 136 26.54 -3.21 -10.57
C ILE A 136 27.90 -3.91 -10.62
N ASN A 137 28.85 -3.38 -11.39
CA ASN A 137 30.20 -3.94 -11.52
C ASN A 137 30.91 -4.02 -10.16
N MET A 138 30.87 -2.93 -9.39
CA MET A 138 31.46 -2.92 -8.05
C MET A 138 30.74 -3.86 -7.07
N SER A 139 29.41 -4.00 -7.16
CA SER A 139 28.63 -4.89 -6.29
C SER A 139 28.96 -6.36 -6.50
N GLN A 140 29.32 -6.73 -7.74
CA GLN A 140 29.72 -8.09 -8.10
C GLN A 140 31.14 -8.41 -7.65
N THR A 141 31.94 -7.38 -7.35
CA THR A 141 33.33 -7.54 -6.96
C THR A 141 33.47 -7.62 -5.43
N TYR A 142 34.19 -8.64 -4.93
CA TYR A 142 34.49 -8.87 -3.50
C TYR A 142 33.24 -9.05 -2.61
N PHE A 143 33.08 -8.21 -1.59
CA PHE A 143 32.06 -8.31 -0.55
C PHE A 143 30.80 -7.47 -0.85
N GLY A 144 30.71 -6.92 -2.07
CA GLY A 144 29.66 -6.00 -2.48
C GLY A 144 29.78 -4.60 -1.88
N ILE A 145 28.82 -3.73 -2.21
CA ILE A 145 28.80 -2.34 -1.78
C ILE A 145 27.90 -2.16 -0.57
N THR A 146 28.40 -1.47 0.46
CA THR A 146 27.58 -1.03 1.58
C THR A 146 26.76 0.21 1.24
N GLN A 147 25.63 0.41 1.91
CA GLN A 147 24.77 1.58 1.71
C GLN A 147 25.50 2.91 1.91
N MET A 148 26.49 2.96 2.81
CA MET A 148 27.29 4.15 3.05
C MET A 148 28.21 4.48 1.88
N GLN A 149 28.87 3.47 1.32
CA GLN A 149 29.74 3.64 0.15
C GLN A 149 28.92 4.09 -1.07
N LEU A 150 27.74 3.50 -1.29
CA LEU A 150 26.85 3.90 -2.40
C LEU A 150 26.48 5.39 -2.31
N ARG A 151 26.10 5.87 -1.12
CA ARG A 151 25.77 7.28 -0.91
C ARG A 151 26.96 8.21 -1.18
N LYS A 152 28.18 7.81 -0.77
CA LYS A 152 29.40 8.57 -1.06
C LYS A 152 29.67 8.63 -2.56
N ILE A 153 29.63 7.49 -3.26
CA ILE A 153 29.81 7.42 -4.71
C ILE A 153 28.81 8.31 -5.44
N ALA A 154 27.53 8.27 -5.05
CA ALA A 154 26.50 9.10 -5.67
C ALA A 154 26.72 10.60 -5.39
N PHE A 155 27.20 10.96 -4.20
CA PHE A 155 27.57 12.32 -3.85
C PHE A 155 28.77 12.81 -4.66
N ASP A 156 29.86 12.05 -4.69
CA ASP A 156 31.08 12.36 -5.43
C ASP A 156 30.76 12.51 -6.93
N PHE A 157 29.95 11.61 -7.49
CA PHE A 157 29.51 11.68 -8.88
C PHE A 157 28.70 12.96 -9.16
N ALA A 158 27.83 13.37 -8.24
CA ALA A 158 27.07 14.62 -8.36
C ALA A 158 27.98 15.86 -8.30
N GLU A 159 29.02 15.84 -7.48
CA GLU A 159 29.99 16.95 -7.44
C GLU A 159 30.84 17.03 -8.71
N LEU A 160 31.22 15.88 -9.27
CA LEU A 160 32.05 15.81 -10.48
C LEU A 160 31.30 16.22 -11.76
N LYS A 161 30.01 15.87 -11.89
CA LYS A 161 29.19 16.10 -13.10
C LYS A 161 28.24 17.29 -12.97
N LYS A 162 28.58 18.23 -12.09
CA LYS A 162 27.79 19.41 -11.77
C LYS A 162 27.72 20.43 -12.90
#